data_AF-A0A9E2LQC4-F1
#
_entry.id   AF-A0A9E2LQC4-F1
#
_cell.length_a   1.000
_cell.length_b   1.000
_cell.length_c   1.000
_cell.angle_alpha   90.00
_cell.angle_beta   90.00
_cell.angle_gamma   90.00
#
_symmetry.space_group_name_H-M   'P 1'
#
loop_
_entity.id
_entity.type
_entity.pdbx_description
1 polymer ?
#
loop_
_entity_poly.entity_id
_entity_poly.type
_entity_poly.pdbx_seq_one_letter_code
_entity_poly.pdbx_strand_id
1 'polypeptide(L)'
;MPCPNKAGRKRSPRHSNKRYKICRDKANNFLPAPVTNGTKQSTHIPLAGKPRPAGGELHIRQRDRQENLGAVSVTDWCDWKWQFRNRVRSLEKLALALERPVASLAPCRPVIRSYPLAITPYYLSLLDPADEKDPLRRQCFPDPRELSFSLGEMTDPLGEERTMLVPGLIHRYPDRCLAIVTGDCAVYCRHCNRKRMWREKKPGGVRERLQAMVDHVARTPSIREVIVSGGDPLLIPERMLDWFLGALQAVPHVEVLRIGSRAPVTLPMRITPELCAMLKRHRP
;
A
#
# COMPACT_ATOMS: atom_id res chain seq x y z
N MET A 1 21.22 41.04 -40.18
CA MET A 1 22.52 40.54 -39.69
C MET A 1 23.56 41.65 -39.83
N PRO A 2 24.51 41.87 -38.91
CA PRO A 2 24.40 41.88 -37.45
C PRO A 2 24.99 43.18 -36.81
N CYS A 3 24.55 43.49 -35.58
CA CYS A 3 25.23 44.42 -34.66
C CYS A 3 26.49 43.78 -34.05
N PRO A 4 27.58 44.53 -33.78
CA PRO A 4 28.67 44.06 -32.95
C PRO A 4 28.58 44.57 -31.49
N ASN A 5 28.61 43.59 -30.58
CA ASN A 5 29.17 43.54 -29.23
C ASN A 5 29.25 44.82 -28.37
N LYS A 6 28.43 44.82 -27.29
CA LYS A 6 28.74 45.51 -26.03
C LYS A 6 29.69 44.66 -25.18
N ALA A 7 30.67 45.36 -24.63
CA ALA A 7 31.65 44.90 -23.66
C ALA A 7 30.99 44.43 -22.34
N GLY A 8 31.73 43.58 -21.62
CA GLY A 8 31.23 42.77 -20.51
C GLY A 8 30.97 43.50 -19.20
N ARG A 9 30.49 42.73 -18.22
CA ARG A 9 30.96 42.79 -16.82
C ARG A 9 30.41 41.63 -15.97
N LYS A 10 31.37 40.96 -15.31
CA LYS A 10 31.39 40.45 -13.94
C LYS A 10 30.52 39.23 -13.58
N ARG A 11 31.21 38.08 -13.47
CA ARG A 11 30.83 36.91 -12.67
C ARG A 11 30.77 37.31 -11.19
N SER A 12 29.66 37.00 -10.52
CA SER A 12 29.52 37.11 -9.06
C SER A 12 30.22 35.92 -8.36
N PRO A 13 30.66 36.07 -7.09
CA PRO A 13 31.46 35.07 -6.42
C PRO A 13 30.62 33.92 -5.88
N ARG A 14 31.13 32.69 -6.08
CA ARG A 14 30.63 31.44 -5.49
C ARG A 14 30.60 31.58 -3.97
N HIS A 15 29.41 31.55 -3.38
CA HIS A 15 29.24 31.39 -1.94
C HIS A 15 29.62 29.95 -1.55
N SER A 16 30.75 29.81 -0.86
CA SER A 16 31.16 28.59 -0.20
C SER A 16 30.22 28.30 0.98
N ASN A 17 29.37 27.28 0.87
CA ASN A 17 28.54 26.82 1.98
C ASN A 17 29.38 26.06 3.04
N LYS A 18 30.09 26.82 3.89
CA LYS A 18 30.60 26.37 5.18
C LYS A 18 29.44 26.29 6.19
N ARG A 19 28.51 25.34 6.03
CA ARG A 19 27.46 25.02 7.03
C ARG A 19 27.08 23.54 7.02
N TYR A 20 28.07 22.65 7.09
CA TYR A 20 27.87 21.22 7.42
C TYR A 20 29.04 20.68 8.25
N LYS A 21 29.43 21.39 9.31
CA LYS A 21 30.48 20.92 10.24
C LYS A 21 30.23 21.27 11.71
N ILE A 22 28.96 21.40 12.11
CA ILE A 22 28.56 21.55 13.52
C ILE A 22 27.33 20.68 13.75
N CYS A 23 27.53 19.36 13.75
CA CYS A 23 26.61 18.38 14.33
C CYS A 23 27.30 17.01 14.44
N ARG A 24 28.56 17.00 14.91
CA ARG A 24 29.28 15.75 15.22
C ARG A 24 29.90 15.71 16.62
N ASP A 25 29.87 16.81 17.38
CA ASP A 25 30.57 16.92 18.68
C ASP A 25 29.64 17.16 19.89
N LYS A 26 28.35 16.79 19.81
CA LYS A 26 27.43 16.87 20.96
C LYS A 26 26.57 15.60 21.15
N ALA A 27 27.17 14.44 20.95
CA ALA A 27 26.53 13.14 21.20
C ALA A 27 27.26 12.30 22.27
N ASN A 28 27.98 12.95 23.19
CA ASN A 28 28.80 12.27 24.20
C ASN A 28 28.65 12.80 25.64
N ASN A 29 27.48 13.36 26.01
CA ASN A 29 27.22 13.76 27.40
C ASN A 29 25.76 13.50 27.80
N PHE A 30 25.42 12.22 27.90
CA PHE A 30 24.30 11.73 28.73
C PHE A 30 24.66 10.32 29.21
N LEU A 31 25.53 10.24 30.22
CA LEU A 31 25.66 9.07 31.07
C LEU A 31 24.80 9.31 32.33
N PRO A 32 23.84 8.45 32.67
CA PRO A 32 23.15 8.55 33.96
C PRO A 32 24.05 8.06 35.10
N ALA A 33 23.92 8.69 36.27
CA ALA A 33 24.64 8.38 37.51
C ALA A 33 24.38 6.94 38.03
N PRO A 34 25.31 6.33 38.78
CA PRO A 34 25.15 4.96 39.26
C PRO A 34 24.12 4.90 40.39
N VAL A 35 23.10 4.05 40.24
CA VAL A 35 22.10 3.76 41.28
C VAL A 35 22.52 2.47 41.99
N THR A 36 22.58 2.56 43.32
CA THR A 36 22.97 1.55 44.30
C THR A 36 22.04 0.33 44.34
N ASN A 37 22.62 -0.85 44.58
CA ASN A 37 21.96 -2.15 44.70
C ASN A 37 20.82 -2.14 45.74
N GLY A 38 19.61 -2.49 45.28
CA GLY A 38 18.45 -2.83 46.11
C GLY A 38 17.70 -3.99 45.48
N THR A 39 17.84 -5.18 46.09
CA THR A 39 17.22 -6.44 45.68
C THR A 39 15.69 -6.39 45.70
N LYS A 40 15.06 -6.47 44.52
CA LYS A 40 13.72 -7.06 44.35
C LYS A 40 13.68 -7.89 43.07
N GLN A 41 13.40 -9.18 43.23
CA GLN A 41 13.34 -10.19 42.17
C GLN A 41 12.26 -9.85 41.14
N SER A 42 12.66 -9.69 39.89
CA SER A 42 11.80 -9.67 38.71
C SER A 42 11.89 -11.04 38.05
N THR A 43 10.77 -11.78 38.04
CA THR A 43 10.63 -13.04 37.33
C THR A 43 10.66 -12.78 35.81
N HIS A 44 11.83 -12.94 35.21
CA HIS A 44 12.01 -12.98 33.76
C HIS A 44 11.34 -14.24 33.18
N ILE A 45 10.37 -14.05 32.29
CA ILE A 45 9.92 -15.08 31.36
C ILE A 45 10.90 -15.08 30.19
N PRO A 46 11.68 -16.15 29.93
CA PRO A 46 12.61 -16.16 28.80
C PRO A 46 11.86 -16.40 27.49
N LEU A 47 11.91 -15.42 26.59
CA LEU A 47 11.56 -15.57 25.18
C LEU A 47 12.61 -16.45 24.48
N ALA A 48 12.49 -17.77 24.64
CA ALA A 48 13.25 -18.74 23.86
C ALA A 48 12.61 -18.89 22.46
N GLY A 49 12.77 -17.88 21.60
CA GLY A 49 12.52 -18.01 20.17
C GLY A 49 13.77 -18.58 19.50
N LYS A 50 13.69 -19.80 18.94
CA LYS A 50 14.79 -20.36 18.14
C LYS A 50 15.18 -19.39 17.00
N PRO A 51 16.48 -19.15 16.75
CA PRO A 51 16.90 -18.34 15.61
C PRO A 51 16.48 -19.04 14.32
N ARG A 52 15.83 -18.28 13.43
CA ARG A 52 15.44 -18.74 12.09
C ARG A 52 16.74 -18.95 11.28
N PRO A 53 16.98 -20.12 10.68
CA PRO A 53 18.23 -20.37 9.97
C PRO A 53 18.35 -19.40 8.78
N ALA A 54 19.48 -18.71 8.72
CA ALA A 54 19.87 -17.93 7.55
C ALA A 54 20.17 -18.90 6.40
N GLY A 55 19.44 -18.77 5.28
CA GLY A 55 19.74 -19.51 4.05
C GLY A 55 18.83 -20.70 3.72
N GLY A 56 17.59 -20.75 4.21
CA GLY A 56 16.60 -21.74 3.76
C GLY A 56 15.86 -21.27 2.51
N GLU A 57 15.91 -22.06 1.44
CA GLU A 57 14.95 -21.98 0.33
C GLU A 57 13.53 -21.81 0.90
N LEU A 58 12.72 -20.93 0.30
CA LEU A 58 11.27 -20.91 0.53
C LEU A 58 10.75 -22.31 0.20
N HIS A 59 10.69 -23.20 1.20
CA HIS A 59 10.19 -24.55 1.01
C HIS A 59 8.69 -24.40 0.76
N ILE A 60 8.39 -24.47 -0.53
CA ILE A 60 7.11 -24.25 -1.15
C ILE A 60 6.10 -25.25 -0.55
N ARG A 61 5.37 -24.83 0.49
CA ARG A 61 4.03 -25.36 0.82
C ARG A 61 3.00 -25.08 -0.31
N GLN A 62 3.44 -24.54 -1.46
CA GLN A 62 2.58 -24.28 -2.63
C GLN A 62 2.31 -25.54 -3.47
N ARG A 63 3.16 -26.59 -3.42
CA ARG A 63 2.98 -27.80 -4.28
C ARG A 63 1.68 -28.52 -3.95
N ASP A 64 1.44 -28.81 -2.67
CA ASP A 64 0.25 -29.59 -2.26
C ASP A 64 -1.07 -28.81 -2.46
N ARG A 65 -1.02 -27.47 -2.54
CA ARG A 65 -2.23 -26.66 -2.73
C ARG A 65 -2.50 -26.28 -4.19
N GLN A 66 -1.53 -26.52 -5.08
CA GLN A 66 -1.73 -26.45 -6.52
C GLN A 66 -2.75 -27.51 -6.97
N GLU A 67 -2.87 -28.63 -6.25
CA GLU A 67 -3.84 -29.69 -6.55
C GLU A 67 -5.28 -29.23 -6.29
N ASN A 68 -5.54 -28.48 -5.21
CA ASN A 68 -6.90 -28.04 -4.82
C ASN A 68 -7.44 -26.84 -5.62
N LEU A 69 -6.58 -26.07 -6.30
CA LEU A 69 -6.98 -24.98 -7.18
C LEU A 69 -7.07 -25.41 -8.66
N GLY A 70 -6.95 -26.72 -8.93
CA GLY A 70 -6.78 -27.30 -10.27
C GLY A 70 -5.33 -27.16 -10.74
N ALA A 71 -4.86 -28.03 -11.63
CA ALA A 71 -3.48 -27.99 -12.14
C ALA A 71 -3.16 -26.63 -12.79
N VAL A 72 -2.58 -25.70 -12.04
CA VAL A 72 -2.16 -24.38 -12.52
C VAL A 72 -0.71 -24.47 -12.97
N SER A 73 -0.40 -23.99 -14.17
CA SER A 73 0.99 -23.93 -14.64
C SER A 73 1.81 -22.96 -13.78
N VAL A 74 3.11 -23.21 -13.63
CA VAL A 74 4.01 -22.28 -12.92
C VAL A 74 3.99 -20.89 -13.59
N THR A 75 3.88 -20.86 -14.91
CA THR A 75 3.77 -19.63 -15.70
C THR A 75 2.54 -18.82 -15.31
N ASP A 76 1.38 -19.45 -15.20
CA ASP A 76 0.15 -18.79 -14.77
C ASP A 76 0.23 -18.34 -13.31
N TRP A 77 0.78 -19.18 -12.43
CA TRP A 77 0.94 -18.83 -11.01
C TRP A 77 1.81 -17.59 -10.83
N CYS A 78 2.87 -17.46 -11.62
CA CYS A 78 3.78 -16.31 -11.61
C CYS A 78 3.24 -15.09 -12.39
N ASP A 79 2.16 -15.21 -13.17
CA ASP A 79 1.50 -14.07 -13.81
C ASP A 79 0.57 -13.34 -12.82
N TRP A 80 0.92 -12.10 -12.50
CA TRP A 80 0.11 -11.27 -11.61
C TRP A 80 -1.29 -11.00 -12.17
N LYS A 81 -1.46 -10.95 -13.50
CA LYS A 81 -2.76 -10.76 -14.14
C LYS A 81 -3.63 -12.00 -13.99
N TRP A 82 -3.05 -13.19 -14.12
CA TRP A 82 -3.72 -14.44 -13.81
C TRP A 82 -4.16 -14.48 -12.35
N GLN A 83 -3.26 -14.19 -11.41
CA GLN A 83 -3.58 -14.11 -9.98
C GLN A 83 -4.74 -13.12 -9.68
N PHE A 84 -4.72 -11.95 -10.31
CA PHE A 84 -5.75 -10.93 -10.13
C PHE A 84 -7.10 -11.28 -10.76
N ARG A 85 -7.10 -11.99 -11.90
CA ARG A 85 -8.32 -12.50 -12.56
C ARG A 85 -8.95 -13.65 -11.79
N ASN A 86 -8.13 -14.54 -11.23
CA ASN A 86 -8.56 -15.74 -10.51
C ASN A 86 -8.81 -15.53 -9.02
N ARG A 87 -9.04 -14.29 -8.60
CA ARG A 87 -9.38 -14.00 -7.21
C ARG A 87 -10.64 -14.74 -6.77
N VAL A 88 -10.60 -15.30 -5.57
CA VAL A 88 -11.78 -15.85 -4.88
C VAL A 88 -12.68 -14.67 -4.50
N ARG A 89 -13.86 -14.62 -5.11
CA ARG A 89 -14.84 -13.52 -4.97
C ARG A 89 -16.22 -13.96 -4.50
N SER A 90 -16.40 -15.24 -4.19
CA SER A 90 -17.68 -15.81 -3.76
C SER A 90 -17.47 -16.80 -2.62
N LEU A 91 -18.52 -17.05 -1.83
CA LEU A 91 -18.46 -18.03 -0.75
C LEU A 91 -18.27 -19.44 -1.28
N GLU A 92 -18.81 -19.73 -2.46
CA GLU A 92 -18.72 -21.03 -3.12
C GLU A 92 -17.26 -21.35 -3.47
N LYS A 93 -16.56 -20.40 -4.11
CA LYS A 93 -15.12 -20.54 -4.39
C LYS A 93 -14.28 -20.58 -3.12
N LEU A 94 -14.65 -19.81 -2.09
CA LEU A 94 -13.94 -19.81 -0.81
C LEU A 94 -14.11 -21.14 -0.07
N ALA A 95 -15.32 -21.68 -0.03
CA ALA A 95 -15.64 -22.96 0.58
C ALA A 95 -14.92 -24.11 -0.14
N LEU A 96 -14.91 -24.09 -1.48
CA LEU A 96 -14.16 -25.04 -2.29
C LEU A 96 -12.67 -25.02 -1.95
N ALA A 97 -12.05 -23.84 -1.88
CA ALA A 97 -10.64 -23.71 -1.55
C ALA A 97 -10.28 -24.09 -0.10
N LEU A 98 -11.29 -24.19 0.78
CA LEU A 98 -11.15 -24.63 2.17
C LEU A 98 -11.56 -26.10 2.36
N GLU A 99 -12.01 -26.78 1.31
CA GLU A 99 -12.60 -28.13 1.38
C GLU A 99 -13.74 -28.22 2.42
N ARG A 100 -14.59 -27.18 2.48
CA ARG A 100 -15.72 -27.12 3.42
C ARG A 100 -17.05 -26.97 2.68
N PRO A 101 -18.17 -27.42 3.27
CA PRO A 101 -19.49 -27.12 2.73
C PRO A 101 -19.75 -25.61 2.72
N VAL A 102 -20.33 -25.10 1.63
CA VAL A 102 -20.72 -23.67 1.50
C VAL A 102 -21.63 -23.23 2.64
N ALA A 103 -22.46 -24.14 3.16
CA ALA A 103 -23.34 -23.90 4.32
C ALA A 103 -22.58 -23.40 5.55
N SER A 104 -21.33 -23.83 5.75
CA SER A 104 -20.49 -23.36 6.87
C SER A 104 -20.14 -21.87 6.79
N LEU A 105 -20.22 -21.27 5.59
CA LEU A 105 -19.98 -19.84 5.35
C LEU A 105 -21.28 -19.04 5.16
N ALA A 106 -22.45 -19.66 5.28
CA ALA A 106 -23.74 -18.99 5.09
C ALA A 106 -23.91 -17.70 5.91
N PRO A 107 -23.46 -17.61 7.18
CA PRO A 107 -23.52 -16.37 7.97
C PRO A 107 -22.78 -15.19 7.33
N CYS A 108 -21.79 -15.44 6.47
CA CYS A 108 -21.00 -14.41 5.83
C CYS A 108 -21.66 -13.83 4.56
N ARG A 109 -22.80 -14.39 4.13
CA ARG A 109 -23.47 -13.97 2.89
C ARG A 109 -24.00 -12.53 2.93
N PRO A 110 -24.63 -12.04 4.01
CA PRO A 110 -24.97 -10.62 4.15
C PRO A 110 -23.72 -9.73 4.11
N VAL A 111 -22.61 -10.21 4.69
CA VAL A 111 -21.37 -9.45 4.76
C VAL A 111 -20.79 -9.20 3.37
N ILE A 112 -20.75 -10.20 2.50
CA ILE A 112 -20.24 -10.03 1.12
C ILE A 112 -21.17 -9.13 0.28
N ARG A 113 -22.47 -9.10 0.58
CA ARG A 113 -23.41 -8.16 -0.05
C ARG A 113 -23.05 -6.71 0.26
N SER A 114 -22.60 -6.40 1.49
CA SER A 114 -22.12 -5.06 1.82
C SER A 114 -20.67 -4.83 1.38
N TYR A 115 -19.77 -5.75 1.75
CA TYR A 115 -18.33 -5.64 1.57
C TYR A 115 -17.80 -6.79 0.71
N PRO A 116 -17.59 -6.57 -0.61
CA PRO A 116 -17.19 -7.64 -1.53
C PRO A 116 -15.96 -8.42 -1.05
N LEU A 117 -15.93 -9.69 -1.41
CA LEU A 117 -14.79 -10.57 -1.19
C LEU A 117 -13.86 -10.50 -2.41
N ALA A 118 -12.56 -10.44 -2.17
CA ALA A 118 -11.56 -10.70 -3.19
C ALA A 118 -10.26 -11.15 -2.52
N ILE A 119 -9.79 -12.35 -2.84
CA ILE A 119 -8.53 -12.91 -2.33
C ILE A 119 -7.75 -13.52 -3.50
N THR A 120 -6.48 -13.16 -3.68
CA THR A 120 -5.62 -13.79 -4.71
C THR A 120 -5.34 -15.25 -4.38
N PRO A 121 -5.22 -16.14 -5.38
CA PRO A 121 -4.78 -17.51 -5.15
C PRO A 121 -3.48 -17.59 -4.33
N TYR A 122 -2.51 -16.73 -4.63
CA TYR A 122 -1.28 -16.62 -3.84
C TYR A 122 -1.54 -16.34 -2.36
N TYR A 123 -2.31 -15.29 -2.02
CA TYR A 123 -2.53 -14.94 -0.61
C TYR A 123 -3.36 -16.00 0.12
N LEU A 124 -4.28 -16.66 -0.59
CA LEU A 124 -5.04 -17.80 -0.10
C LEU A 124 -4.18 -19.06 0.08
N SER A 125 -3.02 -19.17 -0.57
CA SER A 125 -2.12 -20.31 -0.36
C SER A 125 -1.30 -20.22 0.92
N LEU A 126 -1.19 -19.01 1.51
CA LEU A 126 -0.36 -18.76 2.69
C LEU A 126 -1.04 -19.16 4.01
N LEU A 127 -2.37 -19.20 4.05
CA LEU A 127 -3.15 -19.54 5.24
C LEU A 127 -3.08 -21.04 5.55
N ASP A 128 -3.23 -21.41 6.82
CA ASP A 128 -3.57 -22.79 7.19
C ASP A 128 -5.10 -22.99 7.11
N PRO A 129 -5.62 -23.90 6.24
CA PRO A 129 -7.05 -24.11 6.09
C PRO A 129 -7.67 -24.78 7.34
N ALA A 130 -6.88 -25.54 8.09
CA ALA A 130 -7.31 -26.26 9.29
C ALA A 130 -7.34 -25.35 10.53
N ASP A 131 -6.51 -24.31 10.57
CA ASP A 131 -6.51 -23.35 11.68
C ASP A 131 -7.57 -22.25 11.48
N GLU A 132 -8.68 -22.34 12.22
CA GLU A 132 -9.72 -21.31 12.22
C GLU A 132 -9.23 -19.97 12.80
N LYS A 133 -8.15 -19.96 13.59
CA LYS A 133 -7.55 -18.77 14.21
C LYS A 133 -6.41 -18.18 13.38
N ASP A 134 -6.13 -18.73 12.20
CA ASP A 134 -5.06 -18.24 11.33
C ASP A 134 -5.18 -16.71 11.13
N PRO A 135 -4.10 -15.95 11.35
CA PRO A 135 -4.15 -14.50 11.34
C PRO A 135 -4.42 -13.91 9.94
N LEU A 136 -4.13 -14.64 8.86
CA LEU A 136 -4.47 -14.22 7.49
C LEU A 136 -5.95 -14.37 7.23
N ARG A 137 -6.61 -15.41 7.77
CA ARG A 137 -8.08 -15.55 7.70
C ARG A 137 -8.78 -14.32 8.25
N ARG A 138 -8.38 -13.86 9.44
CA ARG A 138 -8.93 -12.63 10.07
C ARG A 138 -8.76 -11.37 9.19
N GLN A 139 -7.77 -11.37 8.30
CA GLN A 139 -7.51 -10.23 7.43
C GLN A 139 -8.29 -10.25 6.11
N CYS A 140 -8.73 -11.42 5.62
CA CYS A 140 -9.32 -11.54 4.29
C CYS A 140 -10.67 -12.29 4.23
N PHE A 141 -11.05 -13.01 5.28
CA PHE A 141 -12.30 -13.79 5.29
C PHE A 141 -13.43 -12.95 5.91
N PRO A 142 -14.61 -12.92 5.26
CA PRO A 142 -15.74 -12.17 5.78
C PRO A 142 -16.18 -12.72 7.14
N ASP A 143 -16.58 -11.82 8.03
CA ASP A 143 -17.06 -12.16 9.36
C ASP A 143 -18.41 -11.44 9.64
N PRO A 144 -19.44 -12.13 10.17
CA PRO A 144 -20.71 -11.50 10.51
C PRO A 144 -20.59 -10.27 11.41
N ARG A 145 -19.56 -10.21 12.26
CA ARG A 145 -19.26 -9.07 13.15
C ARG A 145 -18.93 -7.79 12.38
N GLU A 146 -18.62 -7.88 11.09
CA GLU A 146 -18.43 -6.69 10.26
C GLU A 146 -19.73 -5.94 9.99
N LEU A 147 -20.89 -6.56 10.26
CA LEU A 147 -22.20 -5.92 10.18
C LEU A 147 -22.79 -5.61 11.55
N SER A 148 -22.21 -6.16 12.63
CA SER A 148 -22.65 -5.82 13.99
C SER A 148 -22.15 -4.41 14.32
N PHE A 149 -23.05 -3.45 14.15
CA PHE A 149 -22.87 -2.05 14.48
C PHE A 149 -22.36 -1.88 15.93
N SER A 150 -21.34 -1.06 16.12
CA SER A 150 -20.87 -0.58 17.42
C SER A 150 -21.03 0.94 17.54
N LEU A 151 -21.31 1.45 18.75
CA LEU A 151 -21.48 2.88 19.03
C LEU A 151 -20.19 3.66 18.67
N GLY A 152 -20.29 4.63 17.76
CA GLY A 152 -19.17 5.47 17.28
C GLY A 152 -18.85 5.32 15.79
N GLU A 153 -19.61 4.50 15.05
CA GLU A 153 -19.41 4.24 13.62
C GLU A 153 -19.66 5.45 12.72
N MET A 154 -18.57 6.10 12.32
CA MET A 154 -18.54 7.02 11.19
C MET A 154 -18.26 6.23 9.91
N THR A 155 -19.08 6.43 8.87
CA THR A 155 -18.86 5.85 7.53
C THR A 155 -17.47 6.18 6.99
N ASP A 156 -17.01 7.41 7.24
CA ASP A 156 -15.66 7.90 6.99
C ASP A 156 -14.94 8.16 8.31
N PRO A 157 -14.36 7.12 8.95
CA PRO A 157 -13.74 7.23 10.28
C PRO A 157 -12.50 8.12 10.27
N LEU A 158 -11.92 8.33 9.09
CA LEU A 158 -10.79 9.22 8.93
C LEU A 158 -11.23 10.65 8.63
N GLY A 159 -12.46 10.92 8.22
CA GLY A 159 -12.91 12.25 7.77
C GLY A 159 -12.20 12.73 6.50
N GLU A 160 -11.91 11.80 5.59
CA GLU A 160 -11.27 12.05 4.29
C GLU A 160 -12.11 12.97 3.39
N GLU A 161 -13.42 12.79 3.36
CA GLU A 161 -14.35 13.50 2.47
C GLU A 161 -14.35 15.00 2.72
N ARG A 162 -14.26 15.41 3.99
CA ARG A 162 -14.19 16.83 4.39
C ARG A 162 -12.97 17.56 3.84
N THR A 163 -11.93 16.80 3.49
CA THR A 163 -10.65 17.31 2.99
C THR A 163 -10.40 16.89 1.54
N MET A 164 -11.42 16.39 0.84
CA MET A 164 -11.34 15.95 -0.54
C MET A 164 -11.70 17.09 -1.50
N LEU A 165 -10.72 17.96 -1.78
CA LEU A 165 -10.92 19.18 -2.57
C LEU A 165 -11.18 18.91 -4.06
N VAL A 166 -10.69 17.77 -4.55
CA VAL A 166 -10.96 17.23 -5.88
C VAL A 166 -11.28 15.75 -5.72
N PRO A 167 -12.19 15.15 -6.51
CA PRO A 167 -12.55 13.74 -6.39
C PRO A 167 -11.33 12.81 -6.33
N GLY A 168 -11.13 12.18 -5.17
CA GLY A 168 -10.03 11.26 -4.90
C GLY A 168 -8.72 11.91 -4.41
N LEU A 169 -8.62 13.24 -4.32
CA LEU A 169 -7.46 13.92 -3.75
C LEU A 169 -7.76 14.49 -2.37
N ILE A 170 -7.15 13.90 -1.34
CA ILE A 170 -7.32 14.28 0.06
C ILE A 170 -6.17 15.19 0.46
N HIS A 171 -6.47 16.44 0.81
CA HIS A 171 -5.48 17.43 1.25
C HIS A 171 -5.79 17.89 2.68
N ARG A 172 -5.40 17.05 3.65
CA ARG A 172 -5.62 17.31 5.08
C ARG A 172 -4.50 18.13 5.72
N TYR A 173 -3.26 17.86 5.29
CA TYR A 173 -2.08 18.44 5.89
C TYR A 173 -1.54 19.56 5.00
N PRO A 174 -0.95 20.63 5.56
CA PRO A 174 -0.55 21.79 4.76
C PRO A 174 0.37 21.47 3.58
N ASP A 175 1.29 20.53 3.77
CA ASP A 175 2.42 20.25 2.88
C ASP A 175 2.29 18.96 2.06
N ARG A 176 1.21 18.19 2.22
CA ARG A 176 1.07 16.89 1.56
C ARG A 176 -0.37 16.50 1.28
N CYS A 177 -0.57 15.76 0.20
CA CYS A 177 -1.86 15.22 -0.18
C CYS A 177 -1.79 13.70 -0.45
N LEU A 178 -2.95 13.05 -0.41
CA LEU A 178 -3.11 11.64 -0.75
C LEU A 178 -4.04 11.51 -1.97
N ALA A 179 -3.54 10.86 -3.02
CA ALA A 179 -4.25 10.62 -4.27
C ALA A 179 -4.79 9.17 -4.30
N ILE A 180 -6.11 9.02 -4.31
CA ILE A 180 -6.83 7.75 -4.49
C ILE A 180 -6.96 7.48 -5.99
N VAL A 181 -6.00 6.75 -6.55
CA VAL A 181 -5.94 6.55 -8.02
C VAL A 181 -6.82 5.39 -8.52
N THR A 182 -7.19 4.47 -7.62
CA THR A 182 -8.08 3.34 -7.91
C THR A 182 -8.84 2.90 -6.65
N GLY A 183 -9.96 2.21 -6.82
CA GLY A 183 -10.66 1.49 -5.74
C GLY A 183 -10.28 0.01 -5.65
N ASP A 184 -9.56 -0.51 -6.64
CA ASP A 184 -9.21 -1.93 -6.72
C ASP A 184 -7.99 -2.27 -5.84
N CYS A 185 -8.10 -3.34 -5.07
CA CYS A 185 -6.99 -4.00 -4.37
C CYS A 185 -6.80 -5.41 -4.91
N ALA A 186 -5.64 -6.04 -4.67
CA ALA A 186 -5.44 -7.46 -4.96
C ALA A 186 -6.24 -8.31 -3.97
N VAL A 187 -6.17 -7.97 -2.69
CA VAL A 187 -6.99 -8.57 -1.62
C VAL A 187 -7.81 -7.48 -0.95
N TYR A 188 -9.10 -7.74 -0.73
CA TYR A 188 -9.97 -6.86 0.04
C TYR A 188 -9.85 -7.16 1.54
N CYS A 189 -8.99 -6.36 2.19
CA CYS A 189 -8.68 -6.48 3.61
C CYS A 189 -9.93 -6.19 4.47
N ARG A 190 -10.30 -7.11 5.36
CA ARG A 190 -11.47 -6.98 6.24
C ARG A 190 -11.31 -5.93 7.34
N HIS A 191 -10.15 -5.30 7.43
CA HIS A 191 -9.86 -4.16 8.30
C HIS A 191 -9.59 -2.87 7.50
N CYS A 192 -10.04 -2.79 6.24
CA CYS A 192 -9.81 -1.61 5.42
C CYS A 192 -10.63 -0.40 5.91
N ASN A 193 -9.97 0.72 6.19
CA ASN A 193 -10.61 1.99 6.57
C ASN A 193 -11.49 2.59 5.46
N ARG A 194 -11.35 2.11 4.22
CA ARG A 194 -12.07 2.58 3.02
C ARG A 194 -13.08 1.56 2.49
N LYS A 195 -13.57 0.63 3.33
CA LYS A 195 -14.62 -0.33 2.93
C LYS A 195 -15.83 0.33 2.25
N ARG A 196 -16.20 1.54 2.67
CA ARG A 196 -17.30 2.34 2.06
C ARG A 196 -17.16 2.49 0.55
N MET A 197 -15.91 2.56 0.07
CA MET A 197 -15.58 2.86 -1.33
C MET A 197 -15.61 1.63 -2.26
N TRP A 198 -15.67 0.41 -1.74
CA TRP A 198 -15.52 -0.81 -2.56
C TRP A 198 -16.64 -1.05 -3.58
N ARG A 199 -17.81 -0.46 -3.37
CA ARG A 199 -18.96 -0.54 -4.28
C ARG A 199 -19.24 0.75 -5.04
N GLU A 200 -18.53 1.82 -4.69
CA GLU A 200 -18.71 3.11 -5.34
C GLU A 200 -18.13 3.08 -6.75
N LYS A 201 -18.98 3.33 -7.74
CA LYS A 201 -18.50 3.67 -9.08
C LYS A 201 -18.00 5.12 -9.03
N LYS A 202 -16.74 5.34 -9.42
CA LYS A 202 -16.22 6.70 -9.55
C LYS A 202 -16.73 7.31 -10.87
N PRO A 203 -17.44 8.45 -10.84
CA PRO A 203 -17.90 9.11 -12.05
C PRO A 203 -16.72 9.63 -12.88
N GLY A 204 -16.95 9.79 -14.19
CA GLY A 204 -15.94 10.26 -15.15
C GLY A 204 -14.90 9.20 -15.54
N GLY A 205 -14.03 9.55 -16.49
CA GLY A 205 -12.92 8.70 -16.87
C GLY A 205 -11.75 8.77 -15.88
N VAL A 206 -10.95 7.70 -15.84
CA VAL A 206 -9.80 7.60 -14.93
C VAL A 206 -8.80 8.71 -15.21
N ARG A 207 -8.55 9.02 -16.49
CA ARG A 207 -7.53 9.98 -16.90
C ARG A 207 -7.88 11.40 -16.47
N GLU A 208 -9.14 11.79 -16.65
CA GLU A 208 -9.67 13.11 -16.33
C GLU A 208 -9.61 13.34 -14.83
N ARG A 209 -9.97 12.34 -14.02
CA ARG A 209 -9.83 12.42 -12.56
C ARG A 209 -8.38 12.61 -12.14
N LEU A 210 -7.47 11.81 -12.67
CA LEU A 210 -6.05 11.94 -12.34
C LEU A 210 -5.46 13.28 -12.80
N GLN A 211 -5.87 13.79 -13.96
CA GLN A 211 -5.47 15.11 -14.43
C GLN A 211 -5.93 16.21 -13.47
N ALA A 212 -7.19 16.16 -13.01
CA ALA A 212 -7.69 17.12 -12.04
C ALA A 212 -6.91 17.10 -10.71
N MET A 213 -6.38 15.94 -10.31
CA MET A 213 -5.48 15.84 -9.14
C MET A 213 -4.15 16.56 -9.40
N VAL A 214 -3.52 16.33 -10.56
CA VAL A 214 -2.28 17.01 -10.96
C VAL A 214 -2.49 18.52 -11.01
N ASP A 215 -3.59 18.98 -11.61
CA ASP A 215 -3.92 20.41 -11.74
C ASP A 215 -4.12 21.09 -10.39
N HIS A 216 -4.66 20.37 -9.40
CA HIS A 216 -4.79 20.87 -8.03
C HIS A 216 -3.43 20.99 -7.36
N VAL A 217 -2.58 19.96 -7.48
CA VAL A 217 -1.22 19.97 -6.93
C VAL A 217 -0.40 21.11 -7.55
N ALA A 218 -0.47 21.29 -8.86
CA ALA A 218 0.24 22.36 -9.58
C ALA A 218 -0.19 23.77 -9.13
N ARG A 219 -1.47 23.97 -8.79
CA ARG A 219 -1.99 25.26 -8.31
C ARG A 219 -1.80 25.49 -6.80
N THR A 220 -1.24 24.53 -6.07
CA THR A 220 -1.12 24.59 -4.61
C THR A 220 0.34 24.47 -4.19
N PRO A 221 1.11 25.59 -4.19
CA PRO A 221 2.56 25.59 -3.95
C PRO A 221 3.00 25.01 -2.59
N SER A 222 2.08 24.92 -1.62
CA SER A 222 2.40 24.33 -0.31
C SER A 222 2.58 22.82 -0.37
N ILE A 223 2.00 22.12 -1.36
CA ILE A 223 2.08 20.64 -1.47
C ILE A 223 3.47 20.22 -1.96
N ARG A 224 4.31 19.77 -1.05
CA ARG A 224 5.66 19.27 -1.35
C ARG A 224 5.68 17.75 -1.52
N GLU A 225 4.66 17.06 -1.02
CA GLU A 225 4.57 15.61 -1.06
C GLU A 225 3.22 15.10 -1.57
N VAL A 226 3.27 14.12 -2.47
CA VAL A 226 2.09 13.42 -2.98
C VAL A 226 2.18 11.93 -2.67
N ILE A 227 1.20 11.42 -1.92
CA ILE A 227 1.06 10.01 -1.57
C ILE A 227 0.08 9.35 -2.53
N VAL A 228 0.59 8.59 -3.49
CA VAL A 228 -0.20 7.81 -4.43
C VAL A 228 -0.71 6.55 -3.73
N SER A 229 -2.02 6.43 -3.58
CA SER A 229 -2.71 5.40 -2.81
C SER A 229 -4.09 5.09 -3.42
N GLY A 230 -5.04 4.65 -2.59
CA GLY A 230 -6.38 4.24 -2.98
C GLY A 230 -6.69 2.84 -2.49
N GLY A 231 -7.14 1.98 -3.39
CA GLY A 231 -7.13 0.53 -3.20
C GLY A 231 -5.69 0.02 -3.19
N ASP A 232 -5.12 -0.19 -4.37
CA ASP A 232 -3.68 -0.42 -4.54
C ASP A 232 -3.19 0.21 -5.86
N PRO A 233 -2.35 1.26 -5.79
CA PRO A 233 -1.92 2.01 -6.97
C PRO A 233 -1.10 1.17 -7.95
N LEU A 234 -0.46 0.08 -7.51
CA LEU A 234 0.30 -0.77 -8.43
C LEU A 234 -0.61 -1.59 -9.35
N LEU A 235 -1.92 -1.63 -9.11
CA LEU A 235 -2.86 -2.40 -9.94
C LEU A 235 -3.41 -1.62 -11.13
N ILE A 236 -3.14 -0.31 -11.23
CA ILE A 236 -3.49 0.45 -12.43
C ILE A 236 -2.51 0.09 -13.58
N PRO A 237 -2.91 0.29 -14.85
CA PRO A 237 -2.01 0.05 -15.98
C PRO A 237 -0.71 0.86 -15.86
N GLU A 238 0.43 0.24 -16.14
CA GLU A 238 1.74 0.89 -15.97
C GLU A 238 1.87 2.19 -16.74
N ARG A 239 1.37 2.25 -17.99
CA ARG A 239 1.32 3.48 -18.79
C ARG A 239 0.60 4.64 -18.09
N MET A 240 -0.43 4.34 -17.30
CA MET A 240 -1.21 5.34 -16.58
C MET A 240 -0.46 5.80 -15.33
N LEU A 241 0.16 4.85 -14.61
CA LEU A 241 0.98 5.15 -13.45
C LEU A 241 2.23 5.97 -13.82
N ASP A 242 2.95 5.55 -14.87
CA ASP A 242 4.12 6.24 -15.45
C ASP A 242 3.78 7.69 -15.82
N TRP A 243 2.69 7.88 -16.56
CA TRP A 243 2.21 9.22 -16.86
C TRP A 243 1.89 10.03 -15.60
N PHE A 244 1.14 9.45 -14.66
CA PHE A 244 0.67 10.19 -13.48
C PHE A 244 1.83 10.63 -12.60
N LEU A 245 2.80 9.73 -12.38
CA LEU A 245 4.03 10.05 -11.64
C LEU A 245 4.86 11.10 -12.37
N GLY A 246 5.02 10.97 -13.69
CA GLY A 246 5.74 11.97 -14.49
C GLY A 246 5.08 13.35 -14.47
N ALA A 247 3.75 13.41 -14.51
CA ALA A 247 3.00 14.65 -14.44
C ALA A 247 3.14 15.34 -13.07
N LEU A 248 3.14 14.57 -11.98
CA LEU A 248 3.39 15.09 -10.64
C LEU A 248 4.84 15.53 -10.45
N GLN A 249 5.81 14.77 -10.97
CA GLN A 249 7.24 15.10 -10.90
C GLN A 249 7.58 16.38 -11.69
N ALA A 250 6.81 16.70 -12.73
CA ALA A 250 6.98 17.93 -13.49
C ALA A 250 6.52 19.20 -12.72
N VAL A 251 5.82 19.04 -11.59
CA VAL A 251 5.39 20.17 -10.76
C VAL A 251 6.58 20.66 -9.91
N PRO A 252 7.05 21.91 -10.08
CA PRO A 252 8.35 22.35 -9.52
C PRO A 252 8.48 22.26 -7.99
N HIS A 253 7.38 22.40 -7.26
CA HIS A 253 7.37 22.37 -5.79
C HIS A 253 7.10 20.98 -5.20
N VAL A 254 6.89 19.95 -6.03
CA VAL A 254 6.74 18.56 -5.56
C VAL A 254 8.12 17.94 -5.40
N GLU A 255 8.45 17.57 -4.16
CA GLU A 255 9.75 17.04 -3.77
C GLU A 255 9.72 15.54 -3.49
N VAL A 256 8.57 15.02 -3.06
CA VAL A 256 8.44 13.63 -2.63
C VAL A 256 7.21 12.98 -3.26
N LEU A 257 7.42 11.85 -3.94
CA LEU A 257 6.36 10.94 -4.37
C LEU A 257 6.46 9.65 -3.54
N ARG A 258 5.38 9.30 -2.84
CA ARG A 258 5.27 8.02 -2.12
C ARG A 258 4.18 7.16 -2.72
N ILE A 259 4.40 5.85 -2.77
CA ILE A 259 3.41 4.88 -3.22
C ILE A 259 3.02 3.99 -2.04
N GLY A 260 1.75 4.03 -1.65
CA GLY A 260 1.19 3.13 -0.65
C GLY A 260 0.57 1.91 -1.32
N SER A 261 1.26 0.77 -1.29
CA SER A 261 0.80 -0.48 -1.92
C SER A 261 0.95 -1.68 -0.99
N ARG A 262 -0.01 -2.61 -1.08
CA ARG A 262 0.03 -3.91 -0.39
C ARG A 262 0.35 -5.06 -1.35
N ALA A 263 0.56 -4.77 -2.64
CA ALA A 263 0.91 -5.75 -3.66
C ALA A 263 2.14 -6.59 -3.28
N PRO A 264 3.24 -6.05 -2.70
CA PRO A 264 4.38 -6.89 -2.30
C PRO A 264 4.03 -8.05 -1.35
N VAL A 265 2.94 -7.93 -0.58
CA VAL A 265 2.48 -8.96 0.37
C VAL A 265 1.34 -9.79 -0.21
N THR A 266 0.44 -9.18 -0.97
CA THR A 266 -0.82 -9.82 -1.41
C THR A 266 -0.80 -10.30 -2.86
N LEU A 267 0.15 -9.81 -3.65
CA LEU A 267 0.37 -10.12 -5.07
C LEU A 267 1.83 -9.82 -5.45
N PRO A 268 2.82 -10.54 -4.87
CA PRO A 268 4.24 -10.23 -5.08
C PRO A 268 4.66 -10.33 -6.55
N MET A 269 3.98 -11.18 -7.34
CA MET A 269 4.14 -11.28 -8.79
C MET A 269 3.98 -9.94 -9.52
N ARG A 270 3.31 -8.95 -8.92
CA ARG A 270 3.15 -7.62 -9.50
C ARG A 270 4.47 -6.84 -9.56
N ILE A 271 5.45 -7.21 -8.74
CA ILE A 271 6.77 -6.57 -8.67
C ILE A 271 7.67 -7.16 -9.75
N THR A 272 7.44 -6.72 -11.00
CA THR A 272 8.19 -7.17 -12.17
C THR A 272 9.40 -6.25 -12.44
N PRO A 273 10.41 -6.71 -13.21
CA PRO A 273 11.53 -5.86 -13.64
C PRO A 273 11.06 -4.59 -14.36
N GLU A 274 10.01 -4.67 -15.18
CA GLU A 274 9.45 -3.55 -15.93
C GLU A 274 8.82 -2.51 -14.99
N LEU A 275 8.07 -2.94 -13.99
CA LEU A 275 7.52 -2.06 -12.97
C LEU A 275 8.65 -1.34 -12.22
N CYS A 276 9.66 -2.09 -11.77
CA CYS A 276 10.80 -1.52 -11.05
C CYS A 276 11.58 -0.52 -11.93
N ALA A 277 11.77 -0.82 -13.21
CA ALA A 277 12.42 0.07 -14.16
C ALA A 277 11.61 1.36 -14.39
N MET A 278 10.28 1.25 -14.50
CA MET A 278 9.39 2.42 -14.59
C MET A 278 9.48 3.29 -13.34
N LEU A 279 9.33 2.70 -12.15
CA LEU A 279 9.39 3.43 -10.88
C LEU A 279 10.75 4.13 -10.68
N LYS A 280 11.85 3.54 -11.17
CA LYS A 280 13.20 4.13 -11.08
C LYS A 280 13.31 5.46 -11.84
N ARG A 281 12.52 5.68 -12.90
CA ARG A 281 12.51 6.95 -13.65
C ARG A 281 11.89 8.11 -12.88
N HIS A 282 11.03 7.82 -11.91
CA HIS A 282 10.31 8.81 -11.10
C HIS A 282 10.93 9.03 -9.72
N ARG A 283 12.21 8.74 -9.56
CA ARG A 283 12.93 9.17 -8.36
C ARG A 283 13.07 10.70 -8.42
N PRO A 284 12.52 11.43 -7.44
CA PRO A 284 12.76 12.87 -7.35
C PRO A 284 14.24 13.18 -7.12
#